data_AF-A0A232F5C8-F1
#
_entry.id   AF-A0A232F5C8-F1
#
_cell.length_a   1.000
_cell.length_b   1.000
_cell.length_c   1.000
_cell.angle_alpha   90.00
_cell.angle_beta   90.00
_cell.angle_gamma   90.00
#
_symmetry.space_group_name_H-M   'P 1'
#
loop_
_entity.id
_entity.type
_entity.pdbx_description
1 polymer ?
#
loop_
_entity_poly.entity_id
_entity_poly.type
_entity_poly.pdbx_seq_one_letter_code
_entity_poly.pdbx_strand_id
1 'polypeptide(L)'
;MEPVSLDVVKVAQTNSSPKKQEDSSIITTSNWKIANDKSFDDCISTDLLSQAPENTNLEDVVSLDTCIALQSETCEESCKLEFKITNKQKIARIAVVSEASVLEFFKQSGEYTTTSFADFVDEFQDHAVYFAEAKIQPPSTEASIKFTRTKYKGPSMWIYGIKLILTEPISDIPKTTFDLGFTSNGNQQKPEKAEKASGQDLLADINAYMQQCVAMKFRSHTFKDNNKSNEVNRLNRAHINTEYGGHYRYQDPFDLKTYIDTKFDTLEKRLIERIEVMDQKTNQKLDAILKKFEQNIIDKE
;
A
#
# COMPACT_ATOMS: atom_id res chain seq x y z
N MET A 1 -18.81 35.91 70.52
CA MET A 1 -18.82 35.12 69.27
C MET A 1 -17.95 35.89 68.30
N GLU A 2 -16.64 35.80 68.41
CA GLU A 2 -15.68 34.74 68.05
C GLU A 2 -14.89 35.19 66.80
N PRO A 3 -13.57 34.94 66.71
CA PRO A 3 -12.62 35.82 66.01
C PRO A 3 -11.68 35.06 65.01
N VAL A 4 -10.69 35.76 64.40
CA VAL A 4 -9.38 35.21 63.87
C VAL A 4 -9.48 34.33 62.60
N SER A 5 -8.62 34.27 61.56
CA SER A 5 -7.36 34.90 61.11
C SER A 5 -6.99 34.43 59.67
N LEU A 6 -5.97 35.11 59.11
CA LEU A 6 -4.80 34.61 58.32
C LEU A 6 -4.89 34.07 56.87
N ASP A 7 -3.95 34.62 56.09
CA ASP A 7 -3.42 34.26 54.77
C ASP A 7 -3.21 32.77 54.49
N VAL A 8 -3.40 32.36 53.24
CA VAL A 8 -2.49 31.43 52.54
C VAL A 8 -2.46 31.72 51.03
N VAL A 9 -1.33 32.22 50.55
CA VAL A 9 -0.85 32.06 49.18
C VAL A 9 -0.64 30.56 48.92
N LYS A 10 -1.27 29.98 47.88
CA LYS A 10 -0.84 28.68 47.36
C LYS A 10 -0.75 28.70 45.84
N VAL A 11 0.51 28.78 45.41
CA VAL A 11 1.04 28.36 44.12
C VAL A 11 0.57 26.94 43.81
N ALA A 12 -0.01 26.76 42.62
CA ALA A 12 -0.04 25.47 41.94
C ALA A 12 0.64 25.64 40.59
N GLN A 13 1.95 25.38 40.58
CA GLN A 13 2.67 24.95 39.40
C GLN A 13 2.07 23.62 38.94
N THR A 14 1.47 23.60 37.76
CA THR A 14 1.43 22.38 36.95
C THR A 14 2.50 22.52 35.89
N ASN A 15 3.60 21.81 36.13
CA ASN A 15 4.66 21.54 35.17
C ASN A 15 4.05 20.94 33.90
N SER A 16 3.93 21.72 32.83
CA SER A 16 4.01 21.16 31.48
C SER A 16 5.46 21.35 31.03
N SER A 17 6.21 20.26 31.11
CA SER A 17 7.49 20.15 30.42
C SER A 17 7.27 20.52 28.95
N PRO A 18 8.11 21.38 28.34
CA PRO A 18 8.09 21.51 26.89
C PRO A 18 8.57 20.16 26.35
N LYS A 19 7.63 19.33 25.88
CA LYS A 19 7.99 18.29 24.93
C LYS A 19 8.67 19.05 23.79
N LYS A 20 9.99 18.84 23.67
CA LYS A 20 10.78 19.26 22.53
C LYS A 20 10.02 18.73 21.31
N GLN A 21 9.32 19.64 20.65
CA GLN A 21 8.65 19.38 19.40
C GLN A 21 9.79 19.10 18.43
N GLU A 22 10.07 17.82 18.20
CA GLU A 22 10.90 17.43 17.06
C GLU A 22 10.14 17.95 15.85
N ASP A 23 10.74 18.91 15.15
CA ASP A 23 10.14 19.50 13.96
C ASP A 23 9.84 18.35 12.98
N SER A 24 8.55 18.05 12.81
CA SER A 24 8.13 17.04 11.84
C SER A 24 8.67 17.45 10.48
N SER A 25 9.45 16.57 9.87
CA SER A 25 10.09 16.80 8.57
C SER A 25 9.07 16.90 7.42
N ILE A 26 7.80 16.66 7.72
CA ILE A 26 6.69 16.56 6.78
C ILE A 26 5.58 17.47 7.28
N ILE A 27 5.18 18.40 6.43
CA ILE A 27 4.01 19.26 6.67
C ILE A 27 2.90 18.71 5.79
N THR A 28 1.78 18.34 6.42
CA THR A 28 0.61 17.81 5.73
C THR A 28 -0.57 18.77 5.86
N THR A 29 -1.22 19.08 4.74
CA THR A 29 -2.40 19.95 4.69
C THR A 29 -3.52 19.31 3.90
N SER A 30 -4.77 19.56 4.28
CA SER A 30 -5.94 19.08 3.54
C SER A 30 -7.03 20.14 3.48
N ASN A 31 -7.85 20.09 2.43
CA ASN A 31 -9.09 20.86 2.37
C ASN A 31 -10.22 20.22 3.21
N TRP A 32 -10.07 18.97 3.64
CA TRP A 32 -11.02 18.28 4.53
C TRP A 32 -10.49 18.27 5.96
N LYS A 33 -11.40 18.21 6.94
CA LYS A 33 -11.06 18.21 8.37
C LYS A 33 -10.99 16.77 8.88
N ILE A 34 -10.11 16.54 9.85
CA ILE A 34 -10.08 15.26 10.57
C ILE A 34 -11.29 15.20 11.50
N ALA A 35 -12.02 14.10 11.45
CA ALA A 35 -13.27 13.88 12.19
C ALA A 35 -13.10 12.99 13.42
N ASN A 36 -11.95 12.34 13.60
CA ASN A 36 -11.61 11.54 14.77
C ASN A 36 -10.50 12.20 15.61
N ASP A 37 -10.18 11.61 16.77
CA ASP A 37 -9.18 12.12 17.72
C ASP A 37 -7.71 11.91 17.28
N LYS A 38 -7.45 11.99 15.97
CA LYS A 38 -6.12 11.75 15.37
C LYS A 38 -5.62 12.97 14.60
N SER A 39 -4.36 12.89 14.17
CA SER A 39 -3.68 13.88 13.35
C SER A 39 -3.24 13.28 12.00
N PHE A 40 -2.83 14.13 11.06
CA PHE A 40 -2.26 13.66 9.79
C PHE A 40 -0.95 12.90 9.98
N ASP A 41 -0.17 13.26 11.01
CA ASP A 41 1.10 12.60 11.31
C ASP A 41 0.89 11.14 11.71
N ASP A 42 -0.23 10.82 12.37
CA ASP A 42 -0.57 9.45 12.74
C ASP A 42 -0.84 8.56 11.51
N CYS A 43 -1.31 9.15 10.41
CA CYS A 43 -1.66 8.44 9.17
C CYS A 43 -0.45 8.17 8.26
N ILE A 44 0.64 8.91 8.44
CA ILE A 44 1.75 8.95 7.48
C ILE A 44 2.94 8.20 8.04
N SER A 45 3.32 7.14 7.33
CA SER A 45 4.58 6.42 7.51
C SER A 45 5.58 6.82 6.44
N THR A 46 6.87 6.68 6.72
CA THR A 46 7.94 6.95 5.75
C THR A 46 8.97 5.85 5.70
N ASP A 47 9.50 5.61 4.50
CA ASP A 47 10.63 4.71 4.25
C ASP A 47 11.64 5.35 3.29
N LEU A 48 12.88 4.89 3.32
CA LEU A 48 13.91 5.29 2.37
C LEU A 48 13.81 4.50 1.06
N LEU A 49 14.05 5.15 -0.06
CA LEU A 49 13.99 4.54 -1.40
C LEU A 49 14.96 3.37 -1.57
N SER A 50 16.14 3.43 -0.94
CA SER A 50 17.13 2.33 -0.91
C SER A 50 16.71 1.11 -0.10
N GLN A 51 15.79 1.26 0.85
CA GLN A 51 15.29 0.19 1.71
C GLN A 51 13.92 -0.32 1.27
N ALA A 52 13.18 0.51 0.54
CA ALA A 52 11.83 0.18 0.10
C ALA A 52 11.86 -0.91 -1.00
N PRO A 53 11.01 -1.95 -0.89
CA PRO A 53 10.84 -2.92 -1.96
C PRO A 53 10.29 -2.25 -3.23
N GLU A 54 10.49 -2.86 -4.39
CA GLU A 54 10.04 -2.30 -5.67
C GLU A 54 8.53 -2.07 -5.73
N ASN A 55 7.75 -2.93 -5.04
CA ASN A 55 6.31 -2.83 -4.87
C ASN A 55 5.99 -2.76 -3.38
N THR A 56 5.11 -1.85 -2.98
CA THR A 56 4.72 -1.70 -1.57
C THR A 56 3.68 -2.76 -1.20
N ASN A 57 3.85 -3.45 -0.07
CA ASN A 57 2.83 -4.36 0.44
C ASN A 57 1.78 -3.60 1.25
N LEU A 58 0.51 -4.02 1.16
CA LEU A 58 -0.61 -3.45 1.91
C LEU A 58 -0.34 -3.44 3.43
N GLU A 59 0.18 -4.54 3.96
CA GLU A 59 0.43 -4.73 5.39
C GLU A 59 1.48 -3.75 5.94
N ASP A 60 2.34 -3.21 5.08
CA ASP A 60 3.35 -2.23 5.48
C ASP A 60 2.79 -0.79 5.53
N VAL A 61 1.57 -0.57 5.03
CA VAL A 61 0.92 0.74 4.93
C VAL A 61 -0.18 0.90 5.99
N VAL A 62 -0.84 -0.19 6.39
CA VAL A 62 -2.03 -0.14 7.25
C VAL A 62 -1.73 -0.61 8.66
N SER A 63 -2.14 0.19 9.64
CA SER A 63 -2.26 -0.17 11.05
C SER A 63 -3.57 0.42 11.60
N LEU A 64 -4.07 -0.13 12.71
CA LEU A 64 -5.18 0.48 13.45
C LEU A 64 -4.86 1.92 13.89
N ASP A 65 -3.58 2.20 14.11
CA ASP A 65 -3.09 3.51 14.53
C ASP A 65 -3.04 4.51 13.38
N THR A 66 -2.95 4.06 12.12
CA THR A 66 -2.84 4.95 10.95
C THR A 66 -4.20 5.37 10.39
N CYS A 67 -5.30 4.76 10.81
CA CYS A 67 -6.63 5.06 10.28
C CYS A 67 -7.15 6.45 10.72
N ILE A 68 -7.39 7.35 9.77
CA ILE A 68 -8.02 8.65 10.00
C ILE A 68 -9.36 8.77 9.27
N ALA A 69 -10.32 9.44 9.91
CA ALA A 69 -11.58 9.80 9.29
C ALA A 69 -11.49 11.25 8.82
N LEU A 70 -11.78 11.50 7.55
CA LEU A 70 -11.89 12.83 6.99
C LEU A 70 -13.34 13.20 6.77
N GLN A 71 -13.68 14.46 7.02
CA GLN A 71 -14.99 15.02 6.80
C GLN A 71 -14.89 16.35 6.05
N SER A 72 -15.70 16.47 5.01
CA SER A 72 -15.90 17.71 4.27
C SER A 72 -16.96 18.57 4.94
N GLU A 73 -16.72 19.88 4.95
CA GLU A 73 -17.75 20.86 5.30
C GLU A 73 -18.71 21.11 4.13
N THR A 74 -18.23 20.89 2.89
CA THR A 74 -18.99 21.11 1.65
C THR A 74 -19.06 19.81 0.84
N CYS A 75 -20.26 19.40 0.43
CA CYS A 75 -20.46 18.11 -0.23
C CYS A 75 -19.90 18.05 -1.67
N GLU A 76 -19.42 19.18 -2.22
CA GLU A 76 -19.13 19.32 -3.66
C GLU A 76 -17.64 19.17 -4.01
N GLU A 77 -16.73 19.38 -3.06
CA GLU A 77 -15.29 19.33 -3.33
C GLU A 77 -14.67 17.97 -3.02
N SER A 78 -13.87 17.44 -3.95
CA SER A 78 -13.05 16.24 -3.70
C SER A 78 -12.01 16.51 -2.61
N CYS A 79 -11.76 15.52 -1.76
CA CYS A 79 -10.68 15.58 -0.78
C CYS A 79 -9.33 15.74 -1.49
N LYS A 80 -8.53 16.71 -1.04
CA LYS A 80 -7.16 16.95 -1.48
C LYS A 80 -6.26 16.93 -0.25
N LEU A 81 -5.18 16.17 -0.33
CA LEU A 81 -4.16 16.07 0.70
C LEU A 81 -2.81 16.47 0.08
N GLU A 82 -2.07 17.35 0.74
CA GLU A 82 -0.81 17.89 0.25
C GLU A 82 0.28 17.61 1.28
N PHE A 83 1.46 17.22 0.79
CA PHE A 83 2.64 16.94 1.59
C PHE A 83 3.76 17.85 1.15
N LYS A 84 4.48 18.40 2.13
CA LYS A 84 5.67 19.21 1.93
C LYS A 84 6.79 18.72 2.82
N ILE A 85 7.88 18.29 2.19
CA ILE A 85 9.08 17.79 2.86
C ILE A 85 10.04 18.95 3.10
N THR A 86 10.49 19.11 4.35
CA THR A 86 11.38 20.21 4.76
C THR A 86 12.84 19.77 4.96
N ASN A 87 13.10 18.47 5.05
CA ASN A 87 14.39 17.90 5.45
C ASN A 87 15.34 17.54 4.29
N LYS A 88 15.27 18.28 3.16
CA LYS A 88 16.05 18.05 1.92
C LYS A 88 15.84 16.69 1.22
N GLN A 89 14.98 15.81 1.74
CA GLN A 89 14.57 14.62 1.02
C GLN A 89 13.49 14.97 -0.02
N LYS A 90 13.23 14.03 -0.94
CA LYS A 90 12.21 14.15 -1.96
C LYS A 90 11.31 12.92 -1.97
N ILE A 91 10.03 13.12 -2.20
CA ILE A 91 9.04 12.07 -2.38
C ILE A 91 9.27 11.41 -3.75
N ALA A 92 9.61 10.13 -3.74
CA ALA A 92 9.81 9.33 -4.93
C ALA A 92 8.61 8.42 -5.23
N ARG A 93 7.94 7.90 -4.20
CA ARG A 93 6.73 7.08 -4.31
C ARG A 93 5.75 7.40 -3.19
N ILE A 94 4.48 7.21 -3.50
CA ILE A 94 3.37 7.37 -2.56
C ILE A 94 2.50 6.12 -2.68
N ALA A 95 2.29 5.43 -1.56
CA ALA A 95 1.31 4.36 -1.44
C ALA A 95 0.20 4.79 -0.47
N VAL A 96 -1.05 4.47 -0.81
CA VAL A 96 -2.24 4.92 -0.08
C VAL A 96 -3.21 3.77 0.03
N VAL A 97 -3.82 3.64 1.21
CA VAL A 97 -4.98 2.79 1.43
C VAL A 97 -6.13 3.67 1.90
N SER A 98 -7.21 3.71 1.12
CA SER A 98 -8.36 4.58 1.40
C SER A 98 -9.65 4.03 0.79
N GLU A 99 -10.76 4.72 1.03
CA GLU A 99 -12.04 4.38 0.39
C GLU A 99 -12.20 4.90 -1.05
N ALA A 100 -11.19 5.61 -1.56
CA ALA A 100 -11.21 6.14 -2.91
C ALA A 100 -10.73 5.10 -3.93
N SER A 101 -11.61 4.81 -4.87
CA SER A 101 -11.34 3.97 -6.04
C SER A 101 -10.49 4.64 -7.13
N VAL A 102 -10.45 5.98 -7.15
CA VAL A 102 -9.68 6.76 -8.13
C VAL A 102 -8.97 7.90 -7.40
N LEU A 103 -7.67 8.01 -7.64
CA LEU A 103 -6.80 9.02 -7.05
C LEU A 103 -6.00 9.73 -8.15
N GLU A 104 -5.90 11.04 -8.06
CA GLU A 104 -5.02 11.85 -8.91
C GLU A 104 -3.82 12.32 -8.09
N PHE A 105 -2.62 12.14 -8.62
CA PHE A 105 -1.37 12.52 -7.98
C PHE A 105 -0.76 13.71 -8.70
N PHE A 106 -0.30 14.68 -7.92
CA PHE A 106 0.37 15.89 -8.39
C PHE A 106 1.71 16.06 -7.68
N LYS A 107 2.66 16.69 -8.33
CA LYS A 107 3.96 17.06 -7.76
C LYS A 107 4.03 18.57 -7.48
N GLN A 108 5.24 19.09 -7.28
CA GLN A 108 5.48 20.50 -6.97
C GLN A 108 4.78 21.43 -7.97
N SER A 109 4.29 22.57 -7.47
CA SER A 109 3.54 23.57 -8.24
C SER A 109 2.22 23.07 -8.81
N GLY A 110 1.68 21.97 -8.29
CA GLY A 110 0.41 21.39 -8.75
C GLY A 110 0.50 20.71 -10.12
N GLU A 111 1.69 20.37 -10.59
CA GLU A 111 1.85 19.66 -11.86
C GLU A 111 1.26 18.25 -11.75
N TYR A 112 0.31 17.94 -12.64
CA TYR A 112 -0.31 16.63 -12.71
C TYR A 112 0.72 15.56 -13.07
N THR A 113 0.74 14.48 -12.29
CA THR A 113 1.66 13.35 -12.52
C THR A 113 0.92 12.17 -13.14
N THR A 114 -0.12 11.67 -12.48
CA THR A 114 -0.86 10.49 -12.94
C THR A 114 -2.21 10.35 -12.24
N THR A 115 -3.10 9.56 -12.85
CA THR A 115 -4.32 9.06 -12.23
C THR A 115 -4.15 7.57 -11.98
N SER A 116 -4.38 7.14 -10.75
CA SER A 116 -4.37 5.73 -10.36
C SER A 116 -5.79 5.23 -10.12
N PHE A 117 -6.09 4.08 -10.72
CA PHE A 117 -7.27 3.30 -10.41
C PHE A 117 -6.86 2.31 -9.33
N ALA A 118 -7.38 2.49 -8.14
CA ALA A 118 -6.94 1.76 -6.97
C ALA A 118 -7.43 0.30 -7.03
N ASP A 119 -6.58 -0.63 -6.62
CA ASP A 119 -6.89 -2.05 -6.52
C ASP A 119 -7.86 -2.27 -5.35
N PHE A 120 -8.97 -2.95 -5.63
CA PHE A 120 -9.94 -3.30 -4.59
C PHE A 120 -9.35 -4.38 -3.67
N VAL A 121 -9.38 -4.13 -2.37
CA VAL A 121 -8.83 -5.03 -1.35
C VAL A 121 -9.95 -5.80 -0.66
N ASP A 122 -10.87 -5.08 -0.01
CA ASP A 122 -11.98 -5.66 0.74
C ASP A 122 -13.13 -4.64 0.86
N GLU A 123 -14.29 -5.11 1.34
CA GLU A 123 -15.42 -4.26 1.67
C GLU A 123 -16.17 -4.79 2.88
N PHE A 124 -16.44 -3.91 3.83
CA PHE A 124 -17.18 -4.26 5.04
C PHE A 124 -18.06 -3.09 5.51
N GLN A 125 -19.33 -3.36 5.83
CA GLN A 125 -20.29 -2.37 6.37
C GLN A 125 -20.28 -1.03 5.61
N ASP A 126 -20.33 -1.08 4.29
CA ASP A 126 -20.29 0.11 3.44
C ASP A 126 -18.99 0.92 3.49
N HIS A 127 -17.90 0.28 3.90
CA HIS A 127 -16.54 0.79 3.79
C HIS A 127 -15.76 -0.07 2.81
N ALA A 128 -15.57 0.45 1.60
CA ALA A 128 -14.74 -0.21 0.59
C ALA A 128 -13.28 0.20 0.83
N VAL A 129 -12.36 -0.76 0.75
CA VAL A 129 -10.92 -0.54 0.94
C VAL A 129 -10.23 -0.71 -0.39
N TYR A 130 -9.49 0.32 -0.79
CA TYR A 130 -8.70 0.31 -2.01
C TYR A 130 -7.24 0.64 -1.71
N PHE A 131 -6.34 0.03 -2.48
CA PHE A 131 -4.91 0.30 -2.44
C PHE A 131 -4.47 0.97 -3.75
N ALA A 132 -3.70 2.05 -3.64
CA ALA A 132 -3.10 2.71 -4.80
C ALA A 132 -1.66 3.08 -4.53
N GLU A 133 -0.83 2.92 -5.55
CA GLU A 133 0.56 3.34 -5.52
C GLU A 133 0.89 4.20 -6.75
N ALA A 134 1.68 5.26 -6.55
CA ALA A 134 2.17 6.13 -7.60
C ALA A 134 3.66 6.43 -7.45
N LYS A 135 4.39 6.40 -8.58
CA LYS A 135 5.79 6.83 -8.67
C LYS A 135 5.82 8.30 -9.10
N ILE A 136 6.52 9.14 -8.35
CA ILE A 136 6.71 10.56 -8.65
C ILE A 136 8.05 10.72 -9.37
N GLN A 137 8.00 11.03 -10.67
CA GLN A 137 9.19 11.21 -11.49
C GLN A 137 9.19 12.58 -12.18
N PRO A 138 10.25 13.40 -12.01
CA PRO A 138 11.33 13.23 -11.03
C PRO A 138 10.83 13.33 -9.58
N PRO A 139 11.55 12.76 -8.57
CA PRO A 139 11.20 12.93 -7.16
C PRO A 139 11.06 14.40 -6.78
N SER A 140 10.11 14.71 -5.89
CA SER A 140 9.69 16.08 -5.59
C SER A 140 9.63 16.36 -4.08
N THR A 141 9.92 17.59 -3.66
CA THR A 141 9.77 18.02 -2.25
C THR A 141 8.32 18.22 -1.84
N GLU A 142 7.44 18.40 -2.80
CA GLU A 142 6.00 18.59 -2.60
C GLU A 142 5.23 17.60 -3.47
N ALA A 143 4.17 17.03 -2.93
CA ALA A 143 3.24 16.20 -3.67
C ALA A 143 1.83 16.37 -3.12
N SER A 144 0.81 16.11 -3.93
CA SER A 144 -0.56 16.08 -3.46
C SER A 144 -1.36 14.94 -4.09
N ILE A 145 -2.39 14.54 -3.38
CA ILE A 145 -3.31 13.46 -3.74
C ILE A 145 -4.70 14.05 -3.71
N LYS A 146 -5.44 13.84 -4.79
CA LYS A 146 -6.86 14.20 -4.88
C LYS A 146 -7.68 12.92 -5.01
N PHE A 147 -8.57 12.72 -4.06
CA PHE A 147 -9.43 11.56 -3.97
C PHE A 147 -10.71 11.84 -4.77
N THR A 148 -10.77 11.39 -6.03
CA THR A 148 -11.79 11.84 -6.98
C THR A 148 -13.07 11.01 -6.93
N ARG A 149 -12.97 9.73 -6.58
CA ARG A 149 -14.13 8.83 -6.59
C ARG A 149 -14.14 7.85 -5.44
N THR A 150 -15.11 7.99 -4.56
CA THR A 150 -15.48 6.98 -3.56
C THR A 150 -16.64 6.12 -4.04
N LYS A 151 -16.73 4.89 -3.54
CA LYS A 151 -17.89 4.02 -3.79
C LYS A 151 -19.16 4.60 -3.15
N TYR A 152 -19.02 5.10 -1.93
CA TYR A 152 -20.10 5.71 -1.16
C TYR A 152 -20.01 7.22 -1.26
N LYS A 153 -21.11 7.84 -1.73
CA LYS A 153 -21.22 9.29 -1.79
C LYS A 153 -21.62 9.80 -0.41
N GLY A 154 -20.68 10.39 0.30
CA GLY A 154 -20.90 10.99 1.59
C GLY A 154 -19.91 12.13 1.84
N PRO A 155 -20.18 12.97 2.86
CA PRO A 155 -19.26 14.03 3.26
C PRO A 155 -18.07 13.49 4.06
N SER A 156 -17.94 12.17 4.23
CA SER A 156 -16.87 11.54 5.00
C SER A 156 -16.15 10.48 4.19
N MET A 157 -14.86 10.29 4.48
CA MET A 157 -14.04 9.25 3.87
C MET A 157 -13.00 8.75 4.87
N TRP A 158 -12.69 7.46 4.84
CA TRP A 158 -11.55 6.91 5.58
C TRP A 158 -10.28 6.84 4.75
N ILE A 159 -9.18 7.22 5.38
CA ILE A 159 -7.82 6.89 4.93
C ILE A 159 -7.24 5.94 5.99
N TYR A 160 -6.89 4.74 5.57
CA TYR A 160 -6.40 3.69 6.46
C TYR A 160 -4.88 3.79 6.67
N GLY A 161 -4.17 4.35 5.71
CA GLY A 161 -2.74 4.63 5.85
C GLY A 161 -2.14 5.25 4.59
N ILE A 162 -1.08 6.02 4.78
CA ILE A 162 -0.28 6.60 3.70
C ILE A 162 1.18 6.29 3.99
N LYS A 163 1.90 5.84 2.97
CA LYS A 163 3.33 5.58 3.03
C LYS A 163 4.05 6.40 2.00
N LEU A 164 4.94 7.28 2.47
CA LEU A 164 5.80 8.10 1.61
C LEU A 164 7.19 7.47 1.54
N ILE A 165 7.63 7.16 0.33
CA ILE A 165 8.98 6.63 0.11
C ILE A 165 9.85 7.77 -0.38
N LEU A 166 10.84 8.12 0.45
CA LEU A 166 11.67 9.30 0.30
C LEU A 166 13.04 8.95 -0.25
N THR A 167 13.63 9.84 -1.04
CA THR A 167 15.03 9.74 -1.45
C THR A 167 15.96 9.83 -0.23
N GLU A 168 17.19 9.39 -0.40
CA GLU A 168 18.24 9.59 0.58
C GLU A 168 18.40 11.10 0.88
N PRO A 169 18.67 11.47 2.14
CA PRO A 169 19.04 12.84 2.45
C PRO A 169 20.30 13.18 1.67
N ILE A 170 20.26 14.25 0.90
CA ILE A 170 21.44 14.75 0.21
C ILE A 170 22.36 15.30 1.31
N SER A 171 23.31 14.48 1.76
CA SER A 171 24.46 14.95 2.52
C SER A 171 25.10 16.05 1.68
N ASP A 172 25.28 17.24 2.24
CA ASP A 172 26.05 18.30 1.58
C ASP A 172 27.51 17.82 1.50
N ILE A 173 27.83 16.97 0.52
CA ILE A 173 29.22 16.71 0.17
C ILE A 173 29.74 18.06 -0.31
N PRO A 174 30.77 18.64 0.33
CA PRO A 174 31.36 19.88 -0.15
C PRO A 174 31.74 19.63 -1.60
N LYS A 175 31.23 20.46 -2.51
CA LYS A 175 31.65 20.44 -3.91
C LYS A 175 33.16 20.71 -3.91
N THR A 176 33.97 19.65 -3.86
CA THR A 176 35.37 19.71 -4.22
C THR A 176 35.36 20.06 -5.69
N THR A 177 35.66 21.32 -5.97
CA THR A 177 36.05 21.86 -7.26
C THR A 177 36.91 20.84 -8.01
N PHE A 178 36.32 20.15 -8.98
CA PHE A 178 37.10 19.49 -10.01
C PHE A 178 37.64 20.59 -10.92
N ASP A 179 38.82 21.05 -10.57
CA ASP A 179 39.68 21.82 -11.44
C ASP A 179 40.29 20.84 -12.45
N LEU A 180 39.62 20.66 -13.59
CA LEU A 180 40.14 19.84 -14.69
C LEU A 180 41.03 20.72 -15.58
N GLY A 181 42.22 21.01 -15.08
CA GLY A 181 43.32 21.55 -15.87
C GLY A 181 44.02 20.44 -16.67
N PHE A 182 43.99 20.59 -18.00
CA PHE A 182 44.92 20.11 -19.02
C PHE A 182 46.11 19.19 -18.60
N THR A 183 46.33 18.10 -19.34
CA THR A 183 47.32 18.05 -20.43
C THR A 183 47.17 16.81 -21.32
N SER A 184 47.57 17.03 -22.57
CA SER A 184 47.61 16.15 -23.72
C SER A 184 48.80 15.18 -23.71
N ASN A 185 48.74 14.25 -24.68
CA ASN A 185 49.82 13.49 -25.33
C ASN A 185 50.29 12.17 -24.70
N GLY A 186 50.16 11.11 -25.49
CA GLY A 186 51.34 10.51 -26.08
C GLY A 186 51.59 9.03 -25.81
N ASN A 187 51.37 8.22 -26.86
CA ASN A 187 52.11 7.02 -27.25
C ASN A 187 51.96 5.68 -26.50
N GLN A 188 51.45 4.71 -27.28
CA GLN A 188 52.05 3.40 -27.58
C GLN A 188 52.80 2.65 -26.47
N GLN A 189 52.32 1.45 -26.10
CA GLN A 189 52.96 0.18 -26.51
C GLN A 189 52.16 -1.05 -26.04
N LYS A 190 52.14 -2.04 -26.92
CA LYS A 190 51.65 -3.42 -26.77
C LYS A 190 52.83 -4.29 -26.30
N PRO A 191 52.61 -5.34 -25.48
CA PRO A 191 52.92 -6.71 -25.92
C PRO A 191 51.88 -7.73 -25.42
N GLU A 192 51.33 -8.59 -26.28
CA GLU A 192 51.73 -9.99 -26.52
C GLU A 192 51.77 -10.95 -25.31
N LYS A 193 50.76 -11.84 -25.31
CA LYS A 193 50.75 -13.28 -25.02
C LYS A 193 51.50 -13.82 -23.77
N ALA A 194 50.72 -14.40 -22.86
CA ALA A 194 51.02 -15.70 -22.25
C ALA A 194 49.70 -16.46 -21.98
N GLU A 195 49.75 -17.76 -22.24
CA GLU A 195 48.65 -18.72 -22.28
C GLU A 195 48.75 -19.67 -21.06
N LYS A 196 47.62 -20.33 -20.70
CA LYS A 196 47.44 -21.51 -19.81
C LYS A 196 47.25 -21.21 -18.30
N ALA A 197 46.36 -21.85 -17.54
CA ALA A 197 45.40 -22.92 -17.79
C ALA A 197 44.36 -23.03 -16.65
N SER A 198 43.23 -23.66 -17.00
CA SER A 198 42.33 -24.52 -16.23
C SER A 198 41.68 -24.02 -14.93
N GLY A 199 40.36 -23.87 -14.99
CA GLY A 199 39.49 -23.92 -13.81
C GLY A 199 38.08 -23.37 -14.06
N GLN A 200 37.37 -23.86 -15.08
CA GLN A 200 36.10 -23.21 -15.47
C GLN A 200 34.94 -24.15 -15.86
N ASP A 201 34.96 -25.42 -15.48
CA ASP A 201 33.89 -26.37 -15.85
C ASP A 201 32.91 -26.75 -14.73
N LEU A 202 33.03 -26.21 -13.51
CA LEU A 202 32.06 -26.49 -12.43
C LEU A 202 31.11 -25.33 -12.10
N LEU A 203 31.45 -24.10 -12.52
CA LEU A 203 30.59 -22.93 -12.26
C LEU A 203 29.50 -22.73 -13.33
N ALA A 204 29.75 -23.22 -14.55
CA ALA A 204 28.79 -23.12 -15.65
C ALA A 204 27.57 -24.03 -15.44
N ASP A 205 27.78 -25.23 -14.89
CA ASP A 205 26.70 -26.21 -14.64
C ASP A 205 25.78 -25.80 -13.47
N ILE A 206 26.32 -25.16 -12.43
CA ILE A 206 25.51 -24.62 -11.32
C ILE A 206 24.66 -23.43 -11.80
N ASN A 207 25.21 -22.61 -12.71
CA ASN A 207 24.49 -21.46 -13.26
C ASN A 207 23.40 -21.88 -14.26
N ALA A 208 23.60 -22.98 -15.00
CA ALA A 208 22.59 -23.58 -15.86
C ALA A 208 21.41 -24.17 -15.06
N TYR A 209 21.68 -24.79 -13.90
CA TYR A 209 20.63 -25.32 -13.02
C TYR A 209 19.82 -24.21 -12.34
N MET A 210 20.46 -23.10 -11.92
CA MET A 210 19.75 -21.93 -11.39
C MET A 210 18.91 -21.20 -12.44
N GLN A 211 19.37 -21.13 -13.70
CA GLN A 211 18.57 -20.55 -14.79
C GLN A 211 17.34 -21.41 -15.16
N GLN A 212 17.37 -22.72 -14.89
CA GLN A 212 16.21 -23.60 -15.10
C GLN A 212 15.09 -23.37 -14.06
N CYS A 213 15.44 -22.96 -12.84
CA CYS A 213 14.47 -22.56 -11.81
C CYS A 213 13.81 -21.21 -12.11
N VAL A 214 14.53 -20.26 -12.72
CA VAL A 214 13.99 -18.95 -13.14
C VAL A 214 13.13 -19.07 -14.41
N ALA A 215 13.40 -20.06 -15.27
CA ALA A 215 12.59 -20.34 -16.46
C ALA A 215 11.23 -21.00 -16.16
N MET A 216 11.01 -21.52 -14.95
CA MET A 216 9.69 -21.86 -14.46
C MET A 216 8.93 -20.58 -14.10
N LYS A 217 8.41 -19.94 -15.16
CA LYS A 217 7.38 -18.92 -15.09
C LYS A 217 6.30 -19.37 -14.10
N PHE A 218 6.28 -18.75 -12.92
CA PHE A 218 5.03 -18.50 -12.23
C PHE A 218 4.18 -17.67 -13.20
N ARG A 219 3.40 -18.36 -14.04
CA ARG A 219 2.21 -17.78 -14.66
C ARG A 219 1.30 -17.41 -13.50
N SER A 220 1.49 -16.21 -12.97
CA SER A 220 0.43 -15.49 -12.28
C SER A 220 -0.68 -15.36 -13.31
N HIS A 221 -1.63 -16.29 -13.27
CA HIS A 221 -2.88 -16.12 -13.97
C HIS A 221 -3.54 -14.91 -13.32
N THR A 222 -3.44 -13.77 -13.98
CA THR A 222 -4.45 -12.72 -13.86
C THR A 222 -5.79 -13.40 -14.13
N PHE A 223 -6.53 -13.64 -13.05
CA PHE A 223 -7.90 -14.13 -13.14
C PHE A 223 -8.70 -13.01 -13.80
N LYS A 224 -8.97 -13.18 -15.10
CA LYS A 224 -10.10 -12.54 -15.75
C LYS A 224 -11.34 -13.22 -15.21
N ASP A 225 -11.99 -12.61 -14.23
CA ASP A 225 -13.32 -12.99 -13.81
C ASP A 225 -14.30 -12.75 -14.96
N ASN A 226 -14.58 -13.81 -15.71
CA ASN A 226 -15.78 -13.91 -16.54
C ASN A 226 -16.96 -14.25 -15.63
N ASN A 227 -17.50 -13.26 -14.93
CA ASN A 227 -18.78 -13.42 -14.23
C ASN A 227 -19.96 -13.30 -15.22
N LYS A 228 -20.25 -14.41 -15.91
CA LYS A 228 -21.58 -14.74 -16.44
C LYS A 228 -22.25 -15.73 -15.49
N SER A 229 -22.57 -15.30 -14.28
CA SER A 229 -23.58 -15.95 -13.44
C SER A 229 -24.02 -14.96 -12.37
N ASN A 230 -25.14 -14.29 -12.61
CA ASN A 230 -26.01 -13.78 -11.55
C ASN A 230 -27.34 -13.35 -12.17
N GLU A 231 -28.08 -14.34 -12.68
CA GLU A 231 -29.51 -14.21 -13.00
C GLU A 231 -30.40 -14.77 -11.87
N VAL A 232 -29.83 -15.18 -10.72
CA VAL A 232 -30.58 -15.85 -9.65
C VAL A 232 -30.92 -14.96 -8.45
N ASN A 233 -30.38 -13.73 -8.34
CA ASN A 233 -30.66 -12.84 -7.20
C ASN A 233 -31.67 -11.70 -7.48
N ARG A 234 -32.58 -11.87 -8.46
CA ARG A 234 -33.50 -10.81 -8.90
C ARG A 234 -34.89 -10.75 -8.24
N LEU A 235 -35.13 -11.48 -7.15
CA LEU A 235 -36.49 -11.58 -6.56
C LEU A 235 -36.71 -11.02 -5.14
N ASN A 236 -35.75 -10.34 -4.51
CA ASN A 236 -35.94 -9.76 -3.17
C ASN A 236 -35.78 -8.23 -3.09
N ARG A 237 -36.11 -7.48 -4.14
CA ARG A 237 -36.11 -6.02 -4.10
C ARG A 237 -37.44 -5.41 -4.56
N ALA A 238 -38.48 -5.65 -3.78
CA ALA A 238 -39.69 -4.84 -3.76
C ALA A 238 -40.08 -4.62 -2.29
N HIS A 239 -40.41 -3.37 -1.96
CA HIS A 239 -40.69 -2.83 -0.62
C HIS A 239 -39.46 -2.53 0.25
N ILE A 240 -38.99 -1.27 0.17
CA ILE A 240 -39.13 -0.26 1.22
C ILE A 240 -38.93 1.10 0.53
N ASN A 241 -40.03 1.73 0.14
CA ASN A 241 -40.10 3.18 0.10
C ASN A 241 -40.65 3.57 1.47
N THR A 242 -39.81 4.10 2.35
CA THR A 242 -40.27 4.74 3.58
C THR A 242 -39.43 5.97 3.82
N GLU A 243 -40.12 7.07 3.59
CA GLU A 243 -39.95 8.45 4.03
C GLU A 243 -38.78 8.76 4.97
N TYR A 244 -38.06 9.81 4.57
CA TYR A 244 -37.11 10.58 5.34
C TYR A 244 -37.71 11.01 6.70
N GLY A 245 -37.17 10.46 7.78
CA GLY A 245 -37.40 10.88 9.17
C GLY A 245 -36.19 10.54 10.01
N GLY A 246 -35.21 11.45 10.05
CA GLY A 246 -33.92 11.25 10.72
C GLY A 246 -34.07 11.15 12.24
N HIS A 247 -34.00 9.92 12.75
CA HIS A 247 -33.72 9.62 14.16
C HIS A 247 -32.37 8.92 14.21
N TYR A 248 -31.33 9.63 14.68
CA TYR A 248 -30.02 9.04 14.96
C TYR A 248 -30.19 8.00 16.08
N ARG A 249 -30.35 6.73 15.68
CA ARG A 249 -30.19 5.61 16.60
C ARG A 249 -28.70 5.39 16.78
N TYR A 250 -28.27 5.49 18.03
CA TYR A 250 -27.01 4.95 18.53
C TYR A 250 -26.70 3.63 17.83
N GLN A 251 -25.62 3.62 17.05
CA GLN A 251 -25.14 2.40 16.42
C GLN A 251 -24.79 1.41 17.52
N ASP A 252 -25.39 0.24 17.37
CA ASP A 252 -25.13 -0.97 18.14
C ASP A 252 -23.62 -1.24 18.19
N PRO A 253 -23.02 -1.62 19.33
CA PRO A 253 -21.59 -1.83 19.42
C PRO A 253 -21.20 -2.97 18.49
N PHE A 254 -20.37 -2.66 17.48
CA PHE A 254 -19.54 -3.57 16.70
C PHE A 254 -19.62 -5.04 17.14
N ASP A 255 -20.42 -5.87 16.45
CA ASP A 255 -20.34 -7.33 16.62
C ASP A 255 -19.13 -7.87 15.81
N LEU A 256 -17.94 -7.50 16.30
CA LEU A 256 -16.66 -7.93 15.78
C LEU A 256 -16.56 -9.46 15.72
N LYS A 257 -17.26 -10.16 16.62
CA LYS A 257 -17.30 -11.62 16.64
C LYS A 257 -17.97 -12.16 15.38
N THR A 258 -19.12 -11.62 15.00
CA THR A 258 -19.81 -12.05 13.76
C THR A 258 -18.97 -11.78 12.51
N TYR A 259 -18.22 -10.67 12.47
CA TYR A 259 -17.31 -10.40 11.36
C TYR A 259 -16.18 -11.44 11.26
N ILE A 260 -15.53 -11.73 12.38
CA ILE A 260 -14.46 -12.71 12.45
C ILE A 260 -14.99 -14.08 12.01
N ASP A 261 -16.12 -14.52 12.57
CA ASP A 261 -16.75 -15.80 12.22
C ASP A 261 -17.05 -15.88 10.71
N THR A 262 -17.62 -14.81 10.13
CA THR A 262 -17.92 -14.76 8.68
C THR A 262 -16.66 -14.84 7.81
N LYS A 263 -15.55 -14.19 8.21
CA LYS A 263 -14.28 -14.24 7.48
C LYS A 263 -13.63 -15.61 7.59
N PHE A 264 -13.71 -16.27 8.76
CA PHE A 264 -13.25 -17.65 8.93
C PHE A 264 -14.03 -18.63 8.07
N ASP A 265 -15.37 -18.53 8.04
CA ASP A 265 -16.22 -19.37 7.19
C ASP A 265 -15.87 -19.22 5.70
N THR A 266 -15.62 -17.99 5.27
CA THR A 266 -15.23 -17.69 3.88
C THR A 266 -13.88 -18.31 3.52
N LEU A 267 -12.90 -18.23 4.43
CA LEU A 267 -11.57 -18.80 4.24
C LEU A 267 -11.61 -20.32 4.24
N GLU A 268 -12.37 -20.93 5.15
CA GLU A 268 -12.56 -22.38 5.24
C GLU A 268 -13.18 -22.92 3.96
N LYS A 269 -14.25 -22.29 3.47
CA LYS A 269 -14.90 -22.67 2.22
C LYS A 269 -13.93 -22.64 1.03
N ARG A 270 -13.16 -21.56 0.90
CA ARG A 270 -12.17 -21.41 -0.18
C ARG A 270 -11.06 -22.46 -0.10
N LEU A 271 -10.66 -22.85 1.11
CA LEU A 271 -9.64 -23.87 1.33
C LEU A 271 -10.16 -25.25 0.94
N ILE A 272 -11.39 -25.60 1.34
CA ILE A 272 -12.06 -26.85 0.98
C ILE A 272 -12.17 -26.96 -0.55
N GLU A 273 -12.66 -25.91 -1.22
CA GLU A 273 -12.78 -25.89 -2.69
C GLU A 273 -11.42 -26.12 -3.38
N ARG A 274 -10.32 -25.56 -2.83
CA ARG A 274 -8.97 -25.79 -3.36
C ARG A 274 -8.50 -27.24 -3.18
N ILE A 275 -8.80 -27.85 -2.03
CA ILE A 275 -8.45 -29.25 -1.75
C ILE A 275 -9.19 -30.16 -2.73
N GLU A 276 -10.50 -29.96 -2.93
CA GLU A 276 -11.28 -30.74 -3.89
C GLU A 276 -10.74 -30.65 -5.31
N VAL A 277 -10.36 -29.45 -5.77
CA VAL A 277 -9.75 -29.26 -7.09
C VAL A 277 -8.40 -29.98 -7.21
N MET A 278 -7.56 -29.95 -6.17
CA MET A 278 -6.29 -30.66 -6.16
C MET A 278 -6.47 -32.18 -6.17
N ASP A 279 -7.44 -32.70 -5.41
CA ASP A 279 -7.75 -34.12 -5.35
C ASP A 279 -8.28 -34.63 -6.68
N GLN A 280 -9.21 -33.90 -7.31
CA GLN A 280 -9.71 -34.22 -8.65
C GLN A 280 -8.56 -34.26 -9.68
N LYS A 281 -7.66 -33.28 -9.65
CA LYS A 281 -6.51 -33.23 -10.56
C LYS A 281 -5.53 -34.38 -10.33
N THR A 282 -5.36 -34.81 -9.08
CA THR A 282 -4.49 -35.93 -8.72
C THR A 282 -5.09 -37.25 -9.17
N ASN A 283 -6.39 -37.45 -8.95
CA ASN A 283 -7.12 -38.63 -9.42
C ASN A 283 -7.09 -38.73 -10.95
N GLN A 284 -7.32 -37.62 -11.68
CA GLN A 284 -7.19 -37.60 -13.15
C GLN A 284 -5.79 -37.99 -13.64
N LYS A 285 -4.73 -37.61 -12.92
CA LYS A 285 -3.36 -38.02 -13.27
C LYS A 285 -3.13 -39.50 -13.02
N LEU A 286 -3.63 -40.03 -11.91
CA LEU A 286 -3.55 -41.45 -11.60
C LEU A 286 -4.29 -42.29 -12.64
N ASP A 287 -5.50 -41.88 -13.03
CA ASP A 287 -6.28 -42.53 -14.08
C ASP A 287 -5.54 -42.52 -15.43
N ALA A 288 -4.92 -41.40 -15.79
CA ALA A 288 -4.12 -41.30 -17.01
C ALA A 288 -2.87 -42.22 -16.98
N ILE A 289 -2.27 -42.41 -15.81
CA ILE A 289 -1.14 -43.33 -15.62
C ILE A 289 -1.63 -44.78 -15.74
N LEU A 290 -2.70 -45.14 -15.06
CA LEU A 290 -3.30 -46.48 -15.11
C LEU A 290 -3.64 -46.87 -16.55
N LYS A 291 -4.31 -45.98 -17.29
CA LYS A 291 -4.65 -46.20 -18.71
C LYS A 291 -3.42 -46.43 -19.60
N LYS A 292 -2.31 -45.73 -19.34
CA LYS A 292 -1.05 -45.97 -20.07
C LYS A 292 -0.42 -47.31 -19.73
N PHE A 293 -0.52 -47.76 -18.48
CA PHE A 293 -0.05 -49.09 -18.10
C PHE A 293 -0.87 -50.20 -18.76
N GLU A 294 -2.19 -50.07 -18.80
CA GLU A 294 -3.08 -51.02 -19.48
C GLU A 294 -2.76 -51.12 -20.99
N GLN A 295 -2.58 -49.98 -21.66
CA GLN A 295 -2.22 -49.96 -23.08
C GLN A 295 -0.87 -50.64 -23.36
N ASN A 296 0.13 -50.40 -22.51
CA ASN A 296 1.47 -51.01 -22.66
C ASN A 296 1.48 -52.52 -22.39
N ILE A 297 0.51 -53.05 -21.64
CA ILE A 297 0.35 -54.50 -21.43
C ILE A 297 -0.27 -55.13 -22.69
N ILE A 298 -1.31 -54.50 -23.25
CA ILE A 298 -1.99 -54.99 -24.47
C ILE A 298 -1.06 -54.96 -25.68
N ASP A 299 -0.22 -53.93 -25.83
CA ASP A 299 0.71 -53.80 -26.97
C ASP A 299 1.88 -54.81 -26.94
N LYS A 300 2.01 -55.61 -25.87
CA LYS A 300 3.06 -56.64 -25.69
C LYS A 300 2.57 -58.08 -25.86
N GLU A 301 1.27 -58.30 -26.01
CA GLU A 301 0.67 -59.59 -26.39
C GLU A 301 0.43 -59.65 -27.92
#